data_AF-A0A960HN14-F1
#
_entry.id   AF-A0A960HN14-F1
#
_cell.length_a   1.000
_cell.length_b   1.000
_cell.length_c   1.000
_cell.angle_alpha   90.00
_cell.angle_beta   90.00
_cell.angle_gamma   90.00
#
_symmetry.space_group_name_H-M   'P 1'
#
loop_
_entity.id
_entity.type
_entity.pdbx_description
1 polymer ?
#
loop_
_entity_poly.entity_id
_entity_poly.type
_entity_poly.pdbx_seq_one_letter_code
_entity_poly.pdbx_strand_id
1 'polypeptide(L)'
;AEGWTEWNHLHADPDERPDGAERDSAGMLWFGDPGVDEVEVRVEAGELADLELQSMRYTAPEGATVPEVGATTSAAAQPTILPRSNYTNQGWVYGNSTCGSGPKQASGGISFAVVHHTVNSNTYSAADVPAMLASIYAYHTGTNGWCDIAYNFIVDRFGRIWEGRSGGISKPIVGGHAAGFNTGSVGVSFLGQYEPGVSPSAVQPSAAAVDAAGKLIGWKLGLHGVDPTGTVTVTSGGSNRWPAGTQVTLSRVSGHRDVGYTACPGLNLYEQLPAIRLIAKAAQTTGTTTTTPPTTTQPPPPPQYAPFQTASALVTQQYRDVLKREPASSDLTYWTARVGSSWTPGKFVAHLTDSNEADDRVHAVTRLYRAYFLRNPDHGGFTYWMNRRGEGRTIASISHSFATSSEFVNRYGSLSNSAFVDRVYRNVLDRPADSGGLAYWTGRLAAGVPRGQVMASFSQSSEYIGKTRNGSYVVSLYESMLLKAPPADVYTLFEAALANGSTTLGAEAGYVFESDEYAARFG
;
A
#
# COMPACT_ATOMS: atom_id res chain seq x y z
N ALA A 1 -27.72 -12.50 23.57
CA ALA A 1 -26.73 -12.26 24.63
C ALA A 1 -26.72 -10.76 24.83
N GLU A 2 -27.24 -10.29 25.95
CA GLU A 2 -27.24 -8.88 26.32
C GLU A 2 -25.84 -8.52 26.80
N GLY A 3 -25.18 -7.60 26.09
CA GLY A 3 -23.85 -7.15 26.45
C GLY A 3 -23.47 -5.93 25.63
N TRP A 4 -22.87 -4.94 26.29
CA TRP A 4 -22.29 -3.76 25.66
C TRP A 4 -21.21 -4.16 24.65
N THR A 5 -21.11 -3.42 23.55
CA THR A 5 -19.96 -3.54 22.64
C THR A 5 -18.68 -3.03 23.34
N GLU A 6 -17.53 -3.19 22.70
CA GLU A 6 -16.32 -2.49 23.14
C GLU A 6 -16.52 -0.97 23.09
N TRP A 7 -15.78 -0.24 23.95
CA TRP A 7 -15.70 1.22 23.87
C TRP A 7 -15.09 1.63 22.53
N ASN A 8 -15.70 2.62 21.88
CA ASN A 8 -15.23 3.18 20.60
C ASN A 8 -14.79 4.63 20.82
N HIS A 9 -13.57 4.96 20.41
CA HIS A 9 -13.01 6.29 20.62
C HIS A 9 -13.33 7.19 19.42
N LEU A 10 -14.03 8.29 19.66
CA LEU A 10 -14.39 9.26 18.65
C LEU A 10 -13.53 10.52 18.79
N HIS A 11 -12.73 10.79 17.78
CA HIS A 11 -11.98 12.05 17.71
C HIS A 11 -12.82 13.13 17.03
N ALA A 12 -12.79 14.34 17.59
CA ALA A 12 -13.12 15.55 16.84
C ALA A 12 -11.89 15.94 16.02
N ASP A 13 -11.93 15.72 14.70
CA ASP A 13 -10.88 16.18 13.78
C ASP A 13 -11.33 17.52 13.17
N PRO A 14 -10.79 18.67 13.65
CA PRO A 14 -11.20 19.98 13.18
C PRO A 14 -10.68 20.31 11.77
N ASP A 15 -9.80 19.51 11.17
CA ASP A 15 -9.23 19.78 9.84
C ASP A 15 -10.02 19.13 8.70
N GLU A 16 -10.84 18.12 9.00
CA GLU A 16 -11.78 17.55 8.04
C GLU A 16 -13.02 18.45 7.94
N ARG A 17 -12.92 19.52 7.16
CA ARG A 17 -14.00 20.49 6.93
C ARG A 17 -13.83 21.27 5.62
N PRO A 18 -14.91 21.87 5.09
CA PRO A 18 -14.81 22.92 4.08
C PRO A 18 -13.98 24.10 4.55
N ASP A 19 -13.24 24.73 3.63
CA ASP A 19 -12.42 25.91 3.94
C ASP A 19 -13.30 27.03 4.53
N GLY A 20 -12.95 27.47 5.74
CA GLY A 20 -13.64 28.54 6.46
C GLY A 20 -14.92 28.14 7.23
N ALA A 21 -15.37 26.88 7.15
CA ALA A 21 -16.43 26.37 8.02
C ALA A 21 -15.86 25.99 9.39
N GLU A 22 -16.62 25.95 10.48
CA GLU A 22 -16.15 25.32 11.73
C GLU A 22 -16.68 23.88 11.84
N ARG A 23 -16.04 23.06 12.68
CA ARG A 23 -16.52 21.72 13.05
C ARG A 23 -16.33 21.53 14.54
N ASP A 24 -17.44 21.33 15.24
CA ASP A 24 -17.56 21.10 16.68
C ASP A 24 -18.05 19.68 17.01
N SER A 25 -18.17 18.82 15.99
CA SER A 25 -18.69 17.47 16.06
C SER A 25 -17.60 16.39 15.96
N ALA A 26 -17.78 15.27 16.68
CA ALA A 26 -16.89 14.10 16.63
C ALA A 26 -17.18 13.19 15.42
N GLY A 27 -16.39 12.14 15.18
CA GLY A 27 -16.68 11.16 14.12
C GLY A 27 -18.01 10.40 14.31
N MET A 28 -18.46 9.69 13.27
CA MET A 28 -19.64 8.81 13.33
C MET A 28 -19.25 7.37 13.68
N LEU A 29 -20.16 6.62 14.32
CA LEU A 29 -20.05 5.17 14.51
C LEU A 29 -21.23 4.45 13.88
N TRP A 30 -20.92 3.33 13.22
CA TRP A 30 -21.90 2.44 12.63
C TRP A 30 -22.03 1.16 13.46
N PHE A 31 -23.27 0.83 13.83
CA PHE A 31 -23.59 -0.34 14.66
C PHE A 31 -24.30 -1.47 13.91
N GLY A 32 -24.46 -1.36 12.58
CA GLY A 32 -25.17 -2.36 11.77
C GLY A 32 -26.69 -2.27 11.86
N ASP A 33 -27.37 -3.24 11.25
CA ASP A 33 -28.80 -3.52 11.42
C ASP A 33 -28.96 -4.78 12.30
N PRO A 34 -29.78 -4.79 13.37
CA PRO A 34 -30.82 -3.80 13.71
C PRO A 34 -30.34 -2.51 14.38
N GLY A 35 -29.04 -2.38 14.68
CA GLY A 35 -28.45 -1.27 15.43
C GLY A 35 -28.21 -1.63 16.89
N VAL A 36 -28.29 -0.64 17.78
CA VAL A 36 -28.17 -0.79 19.24
C VAL A 36 -29.40 -0.22 19.94
N ASP A 37 -29.81 -0.85 21.05
CA ASP A 37 -30.94 -0.42 21.87
C ASP A 37 -30.56 0.73 22.83
N GLU A 38 -29.30 0.74 23.29
CA GLU A 38 -28.76 1.73 24.23
C GLU A 38 -27.35 2.19 23.80
N VAL A 39 -27.01 3.44 24.13
CA VAL A 39 -25.68 4.01 23.90
C VAL A 39 -25.18 4.63 25.20
N GLU A 40 -23.98 4.24 25.63
CA GLU A 40 -23.27 4.87 26.73
C GLU A 40 -22.18 5.78 26.16
N VAL A 41 -22.10 7.02 26.65
CA VAL A 41 -21.08 7.99 26.22
C VAL A 41 -20.27 8.43 27.42
N ARG A 42 -18.94 8.41 27.27
CA ARG A 42 -17.99 8.84 28.29
C ARG A 42 -17.02 9.87 27.70
N VAL A 43 -16.83 10.99 28.40
CA VAL A 43 -15.82 11.99 28.07
C VAL A 43 -14.50 11.57 28.74
N GLU A 44 -13.49 11.23 27.95
CA GLU A 44 -12.18 10.80 28.46
C GLU A 44 -11.25 11.96 28.84
N ALA A 45 -11.39 13.11 28.17
CA ALA A 45 -10.62 14.31 28.45
C ALA A 45 -11.43 15.59 28.11
N GLY A 46 -11.27 16.62 28.94
CA GLY A 46 -11.97 17.90 28.79
C GLY A 46 -13.36 17.92 29.42
N GLU A 47 -14.08 19.03 29.22
CA GLU A 47 -15.49 19.19 29.59
C GLU A 47 -16.30 19.50 28.33
N LEU A 48 -17.34 18.71 28.08
CA LEU A 48 -18.30 18.92 26.98
C LEU A 48 -19.66 19.22 27.61
N ALA A 49 -19.87 20.47 28.03
CA ALA A 49 -21.06 20.90 28.76
C ALA A 49 -22.37 20.76 27.94
N ASP A 50 -22.26 20.85 26.61
CA ASP A 50 -23.39 20.83 25.67
C ASP A 50 -23.34 19.61 24.72
N LEU A 51 -22.85 18.46 25.20
CA LEU A 51 -22.75 17.25 24.37
C LEU A 51 -24.14 16.75 23.93
N GLU A 52 -24.39 16.77 22.63
CA GLU A 52 -25.59 16.20 22.00
C GLU A 52 -25.24 14.88 21.29
N LEU A 53 -25.98 13.82 21.60
CA LEU A 53 -25.91 12.55 20.85
C LEU A 53 -26.99 12.54 19.77
N GLN A 54 -26.57 12.49 18.50
CA GLN A 54 -27.48 12.37 17.37
C GLN A 54 -27.53 10.92 16.88
N SER A 55 -28.68 10.27 17.06
CA SER A 55 -28.95 8.95 16.48
C SER A 55 -29.48 9.10 15.06
N MET A 56 -28.92 8.29 14.15
CA MET A 56 -29.26 8.33 12.73
C MET A 56 -29.61 6.92 12.28
N ARG A 57 -30.83 6.72 11.77
CA ARG A 57 -31.23 5.49 11.08
C ARG A 57 -31.66 5.85 9.67
N TYR A 58 -30.80 5.55 8.70
CA TYR A 58 -31.08 5.78 7.29
C TYR A 58 -31.27 4.45 6.57
N THR A 59 -32.43 4.30 5.94
CA THR A 59 -32.65 3.27 4.94
C THR A 59 -32.29 3.84 3.57
N ALA A 60 -31.59 3.07 2.76
CA ALA A 60 -31.35 3.44 1.37
C ALA A 60 -32.71 3.65 0.64
N PRO A 61 -32.78 4.53 -0.38
CA PRO A 61 -34.01 4.74 -1.12
C PRO A 61 -34.58 3.43 -1.68
N GLU A 62 -35.90 3.26 -1.57
CA GLU A 62 -36.61 2.10 -2.13
C GLU A 62 -36.39 2.05 -3.66
N GLY A 63 -35.83 0.96 -4.17
CA GLY A 63 -35.47 0.82 -5.58
C GLY A 63 -34.02 1.21 -5.95
N ALA A 64 -33.15 1.50 -4.96
CA ALA A 64 -31.71 1.61 -5.20
C ALA A 64 -31.15 0.28 -5.72
N THR A 65 -30.99 0.16 -7.04
CA THR A 65 -30.31 -0.96 -7.67
C THR A 65 -28.83 -0.61 -7.78
N VAL A 66 -27.97 -1.39 -7.11
CA VAL A 66 -26.54 -1.35 -7.37
C VAL A 66 -26.31 -2.23 -8.60
N PRO A 67 -25.97 -1.67 -9.77
CA PRO A 67 -25.69 -2.51 -10.93
C PRO A 67 -24.46 -3.37 -10.66
N GLU A 68 -24.49 -4.65 -11.05
CA GLU A 68 -23.25 -5.40 -11.25
C GLU A 68 -22.41 -4.66 -12.30
N VAL A 69 -21.13 -4.47 -12.00
CA VAL A 69 -20.25 -3.64 -12.80
C VAL A 69 -20.00 -4.30 -14.17
N GLY A 70 -20.67 -3.79 -15.21
CA GLY A 70 -20.42 -4.12 -16.61
C GLY A 70 -19.29 -3.27 -17.21
N ALA A 71 -18.35 -3.92 -17.90
CA ALA A 71 -17.21 -3.26 -18.55
C ALA A 71 -17.64 -2.44 -19.78
N THR A 72 -17.20 -1.18 -19.87
CA THR A 72 -17.26 -0.39 -21.11
C THR A 72 -15.88 0.23 -21.41
N THR A 73 -15.58 0.40 -22.70
CA THR A 73 -14.23 0.56 -23.24
C THR A 73 -13.89 1.98 -23.70
N SER A 74 -12.61 2.33 -23.44
CA SER A 74 -11.71 3.25 -24.16
C SER A 74 -11.55 4.72 -23.71
N ALA A 75 -10.26 5.13 -23.70
CA ALA A 75 -9.58 6.33 -23.18
C ALA A 75 -9.49 6.39 -21.65
N ALA A 76 -8.34 5.96 -21.06
CA ALA A 76 -8.09 5.76 -19.61
C ALA A 76 -9.41 5.52 -18.86
N ALA A 77 -10.11 4.44 -19.22
CA ALA A 77 -11.55 4.35 -19.08
C ALA A 77 -11.97 4.69 -17.65
N GLN A 78 -12.87 5.67 -17.53
CA GLN A 78 -13.46 6.05 -16.25
C GLN A 78 -13.87 4.77 -15.51
N PRO A 79 -13.36 4.52 -14.30
CA PRO A 79 -13.75 3.33 -13.56
C PRO A 79 -15.24 3.40 -13.27
N THR A 80 -15.86 2.26 -13.03
CA THR A 80 -17.27 2.25 -12.68
C THR A 80 -17.47 2.95 -11.34
N ILE A 81 -18.18 4.07 -11.40
CA ILE A 81 -18.52 4.89 -10.24
C ILE A 81 -20.03 4.80 -10.05
N LEU A 82 -20.43 4.33 -8.88
CA LEU A 82 -21.83 4.27 -8.47
C LEU A 82 -22.31 5.69 -8.15
N PRO A 83 -23.36 6.17 -8.84
CA PRO A 83 -23.82 7.54 -8.68
C PRO A 83 -24.50 7.74 -7.33
N ARG A 84 -24.60 9.00 -6.91
CA ARG A 84 -25.26 9.38 -5.64
C ARG A 84 -26.68 8.87 -5.50
N SER A 85 -27.41 8.75 -6.62
CA SER A 85 -28.78 8.21 -6.65
C SER A 85 -28.90 6.81 -6.06
N ASN A 86 -27.79 6.08 -5.92
CA ASN A 86 -27.79 4.76 -5.30
C ASN A 86 -27.83 4.80 -3.76
N TYR A 87 -27.60 5.95 -3.13
CA TYR A 87 -27.66 6.08 -1.66
C TYR A 87 -28.40 7.33 -1.17
N THR A 88 -28.64 8.33 -2.03
CA THR A 88 -29.40 9.52 -1.66
C THR A 88 -30.16 10.09 -2.86
N ASN A 89 -31.40 10.50 -2.62
CA ASN A 89 -32.18 11.33 -3.55
C ASN A 89 -31.90 12.83 -3.35
N GLN A 90 -31.10 13.17 -2.33
CA GLN A 90 -30.74 14.55 -2.00
C GLN A 90 -29.40 14.90 -2.67
N GLY A 91 -29.46 15.94 -3.50
CA GLY A 91 -28.29 16.48 -4.17
C GLY A 91 -27.50 17.44 -3.27
N TRP A 92 -26.90 18.44 -3.89
CA TRP A 92 -26.35 19.58 -3.19
C TRP A 92 -27.42 20.30 -2.35
N VAL A 93 -27.08 20.76 -1.15
CA VAL A 93 -28.01 21.51 -0.29
C VAL A 93 -28.14 22.95 -0.80
N TYR A 94 -29.23 23.27 -1.49
CA TYR A 94 -29.52 24.63 -1.98
C TYR A 94 -30.22 25.53 -0.95
N GLY A 95 -30.87 24.94 0.06
CA GLY A 95 -31.61 25.68 1.10
C GLY A 95 -30.73 26.34 2.15
N ASN A 96 -29.45 25.96 2.23
CA ASN A 96 -28.48 26.66 3.06
C ASN A 96 -27.99 27.91 2.29
N SER A 97 -28.19 29.09 2.88
CA SER A 97 -27.85 30.38 2.26
C SER A 97 -26.38 30.51 1.86
N THR A 98 -25.46 29.77 2.51
CA THR A 98 -24.03 29.73 2.14
C THR A 98 -23.74 28.82 0.93
N CYS A 99 -24.72 28.01 0.51
CA CYS A 99 -24.58 26.94 -0.47
C CYS A 99 -25.38 27.16 -1.76
N GLY A 100 -26.21 28.22 -1.83
CA GLY A 100 -27.21 28.44 -2.89
C GLY A 100 -26.67 28.58 -4.33
N SER A 101 -25.36 28.74 -4.53
CA SER A 101 -24.72 28.80 -5.85
C SER A 101 -24.31 27.44 -6.44
N GLY A 102 -24.57 26.34 -5.73
CA GLY A 102 -24.15 24.99 -6.14
C GLY A 102 -22.68 24.66 -5.84
N PRO A 103 -22.19 23.47 -6.25
CA PRO A 103 -20.82 23.03 -6.00
C PRO A 103 -19.76 23.96 -6.61
N LYS A 104 -18.79 24.39 -5.79
CA LYS A 104 -17.64 25.18 -6.26
C LYS A 104 -16.69 24.31 -7.07
N GLN A 105 -16.17 24.86 -8.17
CA GLN A 105 -15.18 24.22 -9.03
C GLN A 105 -13.81 24.87 -8.86
N ALA A 106 -12.75 24.06 -8.85
CA ALA A 106 -11.38 24.53 -8.92
C ALA A 106 -11.06 24.94 -10.37
N SER A 107 -10.93 26.25 -10.63
CA SER A 107 -10.66 26.78 -11.97
C SER A 107 -9.34 26.27 -12.58
N GLY A 108 -8.36 25.94 -11.74
CA GLY A 108 -7.09 25.32 -12.14
C GLY A 108 -7.13 23.81 -12.35
N GLY A 109 -8.30 23.17 -12.22
CA GLY A 109 -8.44 21.71 -12.26
C GLY A 109 -7.96 21.03 -10.98
N ILE A 110 -7.70 19.72 -11.06
CA ILE A 110 -7.16 18.92 -9.95
C ILE A 110 -5.69 18.64 -10.22
N SER A 111 -4.85 18.84 -9.20
CA SER A 111 -3.39 18.69 -9.28
C SER A 111 -2.81 17.63 -8.34
N PHE A 112 -3.60 17.16 -7.37
CA PHE A 112 -3.24 16.08 -6.44
C PHE A 112 -4.49 15.43 -5.82
N ALA A 113 -4.30 14.32 -5.12
CA ALA A 113 -5.31 13.59 -4.37
C ALA A 113 -4.93 13.52 -2.90
N VAL A 114 -5.94 13.60 -2.03
CA VAL A 114 -5.79 13.35 -0.59
C VAL A 114 -6.62 12.12 -0.23
N VAL A 115 -5.97 11.13 0.37
CA VAL A 115 -6.58 9.86 0.79
C VAL A 115 -6.98 9.96 2.26
N HIS A 116 -8.20 9.52 2.53
CA HIS A 116 -8.85 9.56 3.84
C HIS A 116 -9.35 8.18 4.24
N HIS A 117 -9.75 8.05 5.50
CA HIS A 117 -10.69 7.03 5.95
C HIS A 117 -11.89 7.66 6.65
N THR A 118 -12.95 6.90 6.87
CA THR A 118 -14.17 7.42 7.54
C THR A 118 -14.27 7.07 9.02
N VAL A 119 -13.31 6.35 9.60
CA VAL A 119 -13.32 5.91 11.02
C VAL A 119 -14.50 4.97 11.36
N ASN A 120 -15.12 4.36 10.35
CA ASN A 120 -16.26 3.45 10.56
C ASN A 120 -15.80 2.04 10.95
N SER A 121 -16.70 1.26 11.55
CA SER A 121 -16.48 -0.19 11.70
C SER A 121 -16.12 -0.83 10.36
N ASN A 122 -15.30 -1.88 10.37
CA ASN A 122 -14.93 -2.65 9.18
C ASN A 122 -15.78 -3.91 8.98
N THR A 123 -16.77 -4.15 9.85
CA THR A 123 -17.60 -5.37 9.85
C THR A 123 -18.82 -5.29 8.92
N TYR A 124 -19.05 -4.16 8.26
CA TYR A 124 -20.19 -3.95 7.37
C TYR A 124 -20.18 -4.87 6.14
N SER A 125 -21.37 -5.18 5.65
CA SER A 125 -21.64 -5.91 4.42
C SER A 125 -21.76 -4.96 3.22
N ALA A 126 -21.72 -5.51 2.00
CA ALA A 126 -21.87 -4.71 0.78
C ALA A 126 -23.26 -4.05 0.68
N ALA A 127 -24.28 -4.64 1.31
CA ALA A 127 -25.64 -4.13 1.35
C ALA A 127 -25.80 -2.94 2.31
N ASP A 128 -24.94 -2.83 3.33
CA ASP A 128 -24.99 -1.73 4.31
C ASP A 128 -24.44 -0.40 3.75
N VAL A 129 -23.58 -0.48 2.72
CA VAL A 129 -22.82 0.69 2.23
C VAL A 129 -23.73 1.85 1.80
N PRO A 130 -24.83 1.67 1.05
CA PRO A 130 -25.74 2.77 0.75
C PRO A 130 -26.29 3.46 2.01
N ALA A 131 -26.69 2.72 3.03
CA ALA A 131 -27.19 3.29 4.29
C ALA A 131 -26.10 4.05 5.05
N MET A 132 -24.87 3.53 5.06
CA MET A 132 -23.72 4.21 5.65
C MET A 132 -23.40 5.52 4.92
N LEU A 133 -23.39 5.52 3.59
CA LEU A 133 -23.15 6.73 2.78
C LEU A 133 -24.26 7.77 2.95
N ALA A 134 -25.53 7.34 3.02
CA ALA A 134 -26.65 8.21 3.33
C ALA A 134 -26.50 8.87 4.71
N SER A 135 -26.02 8.10 5.69
CA SER A 135 -25.76 8.58 7.05
C SER A 135 -24.62 9.60 7.08
N ILE A 136 -23.51 9.35 6.38
CA ILE A 136 -22.40 10.31 6.25
C ILE A 136 -22.87 11.61 5.58
N TYR A 137 -23.68 11.50 4.52
CA TYR A 137 -24.25 12.66 3.86
C TYR A 137 -25.15 13.48 4.82
N ALA A 138 -26.04 12.82 5.55
CA ALA A 138 -26.94 13.48 6.49
C ALA A 138 -26.19 14.13 7.65
N TYR A 139 -25.15 13.48 8.18
CA TYR A 139 -24.28 14.03 9.20
C TYR A 139 -23.56 15.29 8.70
N HIS A 140 -22.94 15.23 7.52
CA HIS A 140 -22.25 16.39 6.96
C HIS A 140 -23.20 17.55 6.64
N THR A 141 -24.40 17.27 6.14
CA THR A 141 -25.33 18.33 5.69
C THR A 141 -26.27 18.85 6.78
N GLY A 142 -26.67 17.98 7.70
CA GLY A 142 -27.51 18.29 8.84
C GLY A 142 -26.66 18.74 10.02
N THR A 143 -25.93 17.81 10.65
CA THR A 143 -25.15 18.07 11.87
C THR A 143 -24.08 19.14 11.66
N ASN A 144 -23.26 19.02 10.61
CA ASN A 144 -22.20 20.00 10.35
C ASN A 144 -22.67 21.21 9.51
N GLY A 145 -23.92 21.18 9.01
CA GLY A 145 -24.47 22.24 8.17
C GLY A 145 -23.76 22.45 6.82
N TRP A 146 -22.93 21.50 6.38
CA TRP A 146 -22.20 21.63 5.12
C TRP A 146 -23.13 21.48 3.92
N CYS A 147 -22.68 21.98 2.77
CA CYS A 147 -23.50 21.93 1.56
C CYS A 147 -23.66 20.51 0.99
N ASP A 148 -22.76 19.60 1.37
CA ASP A 148 -22.68 18.24 0.86
C ASP A 148 -21.67 17.39 1.67
N ILE A 149 -21.56 16.11 1.35
CA ILE A 149 -20.48 15.23 1.80
C ILE A 149 -19.09 15.83 1.47
N ALA A 150 -18.16 15.75 2.42
CA ALA A 150 -16.83 16.34 2.33
C ALA A 150 -15.95 15.75 1.21
N TYR A 151 -15.98 14.43 1.04
CA TYR A 151 -15.12 13.72 0.09
C TYR A 151 -15.69 13.77 -1.32
N ASN A 152 -14.83 13.87 -2.33
CA ASN A 152 -15.27 13.77 -3.73
C ASN A 152 -15.71 12.35 -4.09
N PHE A 153 -15.02 11.34 -3.57
CA PHE A 153 -15.33 9.94 -3.78
C PHE A 153 -15.12 9.13 -2.51
N ILE A 154 -15.85 8.02 -2.41
CA ILE A 154 -15.72 7.04 -1.34
C ILE A 154 -15.47 5.67 -1.97
N VAL A 155 -14.51 4.93 -1.42
CA VAL A 155 -14.20 3.56 -1.81
C VAL A 155 -14.54 2.65 -0.64
N ASP A 156 -15.39 1.65 -0.87
CA ASP A 156 -15.69 0.66 0.16
C ASP A 156 -14.72 -0.53 0.11
N ARG A 157 -14.72 -1.35 1.16
CA ARG A 157 -13.83 -2.52 1.28
C ARG A 157 -14.06 -3.60 0.21
N PHE A 158 -15.12 -3.49 -0.59
CA PHE A 158 -15.43 -4.40 -1.69
C PHE A 158 -14.88 -3.89 -3.03
N GLY A 159 -14.16 -2.76 -3.04
CA GLY A 159 -13.59 -2.17 -4.25
C GLY A 159 -14.60 -1.40 -5.10
N ARG A 160 -15.79 -1.09 -4.56
CA ARG A 160 -16.76 -0.24 -5.27
C ARG A 160 -16.44 1.22 -5.01
N ILE A 161 -16.54 2.02 -6.07
CA ILE A 161 -16.33 3.47 -6.01
C ILE A 161 -17.68 4.15 -6.03
N TRP A 162 -17.88 5.09 -5.11
CA TRP A 162 -19.11 5.84 -4.96
C TRP A 162 -18.84 7.33 -5.19
N GLU A 163 -19.70 7.97 -5.97
CA GLU A 163 -19.70 9.43 -6.06
C GLU A 163 -20.04 10.00 -4.67
N GLY A 164 -19.09 10.71 -4.09
CA GLY A 164 -19.30 11.53 -2.91
C GLY A 164 -19.90 12.85 -3.37
N ARG A 165 -19.14 13.94 -3.27
CA ARG A 165 -19.58 15.30 -3.54
C ARG A 165 -20.16 15.48 -4.95
N SER A 166 -21.33 16.14 -5.02
CA SER A 166 -22.14 16.29 -6.23
C SER A 166 -21.35 16.91 -7.39
N GLY A 167 -21.32 16.23 -8.54
CA GLY A 167 -20.58 16.65 -9.72
C GLY A 167 -19.12 16.20 -9.73
N GLY A 168 -18.68 15.46 -8.70
CA GLY A 168 -17.31 14.98 -8.56
C GLY A 168 -16.85 14.07 -9.70
N ILE A 169 -17.77 13.37 -10.38
CA ILE A 169 -17.45 12.58 -11.57
C ILE A 169 -16.95 13.49 -12.70
N SER A 170 -17.76 14.47 -13.11
CA SER A 170 -17.54 15.22 -14.35
C SER A 170 -16.75 16.52 -14.20
N LYS A 171 -16.60 17.04 -12.98
CA LYS A 171 -16.02 18.37 -12.73
C LYS A 171 -14.92 18.33 -11.67
N PRO A 172 -14.00 19.32 -11.63
CA PRO A 172 -13.03 19.48 -10.55
C PRO A 172 -13.68 20.17 -9.35
N ILE A 173 -14.57 19.45 -8.66
CA ILE A 173 -15.31 19.99 -7.51
C ILE A 173 -14.38 20.16 -6.31
N VAL A 174 -14.38 21.35 -5.72
CA VAL A 174 -13.62 21.65 -4.49
C VAL A 174 -14.09 20.74 -3.36
N GLY A 175 -13.15 20.17 -2.60
CA GLY A 175 -13.41 19.27 -1.47
C GLY A 175 -13.86 19.97 -0.19
N GLY A 176 -14.27 19.20 0.81
CA GLY A 176 -14.47 19.65 2.18
C GLY A 176 -13.79 18.71 3.18
N HIS A 177 -12.76 18.01 2.72
CA HIS A 177 -12.13 16.87 3.37
C HIS A 177 -10.77 17.21 3.99
N ALA A 178 -10.11 18.28 3.54
CA ALA A 178 -8.80 18.69 4.04
C ALA A 178 -8.69 20.23 4.04
N ALA A 179 -8.96 20.85 5.20
CA ALA A 179 -8.92 22.30 5.35
C ALA A 179 -7.60 22.90 4.83
N GLY A 180 -7.69 23.97 4.04
CA GLY A 180 -6.54 24.63 3.42
C GLY A 180 -5.97 23.90 2.19
N PHE A 181 -6.45 22.71 1.87
CA PHE A 181 -5.98 21.91 0.72
C PHE A 181 -7.13 21.40 -0.16
N ASN A 182 -8.38 21.74 0.16
CA ASN A 182 -9.58 21.35 -0.57
C ASN A 182 -9.62 21.81 -2.04
N THR A 183 -9.04 22.97 -2.33
CA THR A 183 -9.01 23.54 -3.69
C THR A 183 -7.84 22.94 -4.48
N GLY A 184 -8.15 22.37 -5.64
CA GLY A 184 -7.14 21.74 -6.50
C GLY A 184 -6.79 20.31 -6.11
N SER A 185 -7.46 19.73 -5.11
CA SER A 185 -7.37 18.32 -4.73
C SER A 185 -8.59 17.51 -5.13
N VAL A 186 -8.45 16.19 -5.19
CA VAL A 186 -9.56 15.24 -5.10
C VAL A 186 -9.45 14.43 -3.80
N GLY A 187 -10.50 14.48 -2.97
CA GLY A 187 -10.60 13.68 -1.75
C GLY A 187 -11.18 12.31 -2.01
N VAL A 188 -10.41 11.26 -1.69
CA VAL A 188 -10.84 9.85 -1.81
C VAL A 188 -10.82 9.21 -0.42
N SER A 189 -12.00 8.91 0.12
CA SER A 189 -12.11 8.31 1.45
C SER A 189 -12.38 6.82 1.39
N PHE A 190 -11.66 6.04 2.18
CA PHE A 190 -11.93 4.62 2.36
C PHE A 190 -12.95 4.45 3.48
N LEU A 191 -14.07 3.77 3.19
CA LEU A 191 -15.09 3.48 4.19
C LEU A 191 -14.55 2.44 5.18
N GLY A 192 -14.19 2.87 6.40
CA GLY A 192 -13.62 1.98 7.42
C GLY A 192 -12.63 2.66 8.36
N GLN A 193 -11.97 1.84 9.18
CA GLN A 193 -10.97 2.23 10.17
C GLN A 193 -9.65 1.49 9.90
N TYR A 194 -8.54 2.24 9.84
CA TYR A 194 -7.23 1.76 9.40
C TYR A 194 -6.07 2.22 10.31
N GLU A 195 -6.36 2.86 11.45
CA GLU A 195 -5.37 3.25 12.46
C GLU A 195 -5.27 2.17 13.55
N PRO A 196 -4.15 1.45 13.67
CA PRO A 196 -3.98 0.44 14.70
C PRO A 196 -4.08 1.02 16.12
N GLY A 197 -4.56 0.21 17.07
CA GLY A 197 -4.57 0.58 18.49
C GLY A 197 -5.72 1.51 18.89
N VAL A 198 -6.67 1.78 18.00
CA VAL A 198 -7.91 2.50 18.29
C VAL A 198 -9.12 1.59 18.04
N SER A 199 -10.28 1.99 18.56
CA SER A 199 -11.57 1.32 18.36
C SER A 199 -12.51 2.23 17.54
N PRO A 200 -13.19 1.75 16.48
CA PRO A 200 -13.30 0.34 16.05
C PRO A 200 -11.97 -0.27 15.62
N SER A 201 -11.82 -1.60 15.75
CA SER A 201 -10.57 -2.28 15.39
C SER A 201 -10.17 -2.02 13.93
N ALA A 202 -8.93 -1.55 13.72
CA ALA A 202 -8.39 -1.33 12.40
C ALA A 202 -8.10 -2.62 11.65
N VAL A 203 -8.30 -2.57 10.34
CA VAL A 203 -7.93 -3.64 9.40
C VAL A 203 -6.90 -3.13 8.39
N GLN A 204 -6.30 -4.03 7.61
CA GLN A 204 -5.63 -3.63 6.38
C GLN A 204 -6.68 -3.29 5.31
N PRO A 205 -6.49 -2.26 4.48
CA PRO A 205 -7.37 -2.02 3.34
C PRO A 205 -7.30 -3.22 2.39
N SER A 206 -8.45 -3.62 1.84
CA SER A 206 -8.48 -4.73 0.89
C SER A 206 -7.75 -4.35 -0.39
N ALA A 207 -7.12 -5.33 -1.04
CA ALA A 207 -6.49 -5.13 -2.35
C ALA A 207 -7.47 -4.52 -3.37
N ALA A 208 -8.73 -4.97 -3.35
CA ALA A 208 -9.79 -4.42 -4.20
C ALA A 208 -10.05 -2.93 -3.95
N ALA A 209 -10.05 -2.47 -2.70
CA ALA A 209 -10.22 -1.06 -2.37
C ALA A 209 -8.98 -0.22 -2.77
N VAL A 210 -7.78 -0.75 -2.54
CA VAL A 210 -6.51 -0.11 -2.94
C VAL A 210 -6.44 0.03 -4.47
N ASP A 211 -6.80 -1.02 -5.21
CA ASP A 211 -6.86 -1.02 -6.68
C ASP A 211 -7.92 -0.05 -7.22
N ALA A 212 -9.13 -0.07 -6.66
CA ALA A 212 -10.20 0.83 -7.04
C ALA A 212 -9.82 2.30 -6.81
N ALA A 213 -9.22 2.63 -5.66
CA ALA A 213 -8.73 3.97 -5.36
C ALA A 213 -7.59 4.39 -6.32
N GLY A 214 -6.65 3.48 -6.60
CA GLY A 214 -5.59 3.70 -7.57
C GLY A 214 -6.14 4.02 -8.96
N LYS A 215 -7.04 3.19 -9.49
CA LYS A 215 -7.69 3.40 -10.79
C LYS A 215 -8.48 4.71 -10.85
N LEU A 216 -9.24 5.01 -9.79
CA LEU A 216 -9.97 6.27 -9.64
C LEU A 216 -9.05 7.48 -9.68
N ILE A 217 -7.99 7.48 -8.87
CA ILE A 217 -7.05 8.59 -8.78
C ILE A 217 -6.28 8.74 -10.09
N GLY A 218 -5.86 7.63 -10.71
CA GLY A 218 -5.20 7.59 -12.01
C GLY A 218 -6.07 8.22 -13.10
N TRP A 219 -7.33 7.82 -13.21
CA TRP A 219 -8.30 8.42 -14.11
C TRP A 219 -8.50 9.91 -13.82
N LYS A 220 -8.79 10.27 -12.56
CA LYS A 220 -9.14 11.66 -12.22
C LYS A 220 -7.97 12.61 -12.45
N LEU A 221 -6.75 12.25 -12.03
CA LEU A 221 -5.54 13.03 -12.32
C LEU A 221 -5.19 13.01 -13.82
N GLY A 222 -5.48 11.90 -14.50
CA GLY A 222 -5.28 11.75 -15.95
C GLY A 222 -6.11 12.75 -16.77
N LEU A 223 -7.35 13.05 -16.35
CA LEU A 223 -8.19 14.08 -16.96
C LEU A 223 -7.54 15.48 -16.96
N HIS A 224 -6.56 15.69 -16.07
CA HIS A 224 -5.83 16.94 -15.92
C HIS A 224 -4.36 16.86 -16.37
N GLY A 225 -3.95 15.75 -17.00
CA GLY A 225 -2.58 15.55 -17.46
C GLY A 225 -1.55 15.43 -16.32
N VAL A 226 -2.00 15.01 -15.13
CA VAL A 226 -1.18 14.98 -13.91
C VAL A 226 -0.65 13.57 -13.67
N ASP A 227 0.68 13.44 -13.56
CA ASP A 227 1.33 12.17 -13.22
C ASP A 227 1.22 11.88 -11.71
N PRO A 228 0.52 10.81 -11.27
CA PRO A 228 0.24 10.51 -9.87
C PRO A 228 1.49 10.12 -9.06
N THR A 229 2.58 9.74 -9.72
CA THR A 229 3.84 9.35 -9.04
C THR A 229 4.74 10.54 -8.71
N GLY A 230 4.45 11.70 -9.30
CA GLY A 230 5.21 12.92 -9.07
C GLY A 230 4.85 13.66 -7.78
N THR A 231 5.46 14.81 -7.61
CA THR A 231 5.16 15.76 -6.53
C THR A 231 4.43 17.00 -7.05
N VAL A 232 3.81 17.73 -6.12
CA VAL A 232 3.20 19.05 -6.37
C VAL A 232 3.62 19.99 -5.25
N THR A 233 3.80 21.27 -5.56
CA THR A 233 3.90 22.33 -4.54
C THR A 233 2.64 23.16 -4.59
N VAL A 234 1.93 23.24 -3.46
CA VAL A 234 0.67 23.99 -3.33
C VAL A 234 0.77 25.00 -2.20
N THR A 235 0.04 26.10 -2.34
CA THR A 235 -0.11 27.10 -1.27
C THR A 235 -1.23 26.66 -0.35
N SER A 236 -0.94 26.47 0.93
CA SER A 236 -1.99 26.17 1.91
C SER A 236 -2.94 27.36 2.05
N GLY A 237 -4.25 27.09 2.03
CA GLY A 237 -5.31 28.03 2.43
C GLY A 237 -5.43 28.19 3.95
N GLY A 238 -4.64 27.46 4.75
CA GLY A 238 -4.69 27.42 6.20
C GLY A 238 -5.30 26.13 6.73
N SER A 239 -4.46 25.25 7.25
CA SER A 239 -4.83 24.05 8.03
C SER A 239 -4.30 24.16 9.45
N ASN A 240 -4.66 23.23 10.35
CA ASN A 240 -4.10 23.21 11.70
C ASN A 240 -2.58 22.92 11.72
N ARG A 241 -2.02 22.41 10.61
CA ARG A 241 -0.61 22.08 10.44
C ARG A 241 0.16 23.12 9.62
N TRP A 242 -0.48 23.68 8.60
CA TRP A 242 0.15 24.58 7.64
C TRP A 242 -0.58 25.92 7.61
N PRO A 243 0.05 27.02 8.08
CA PRO A 243 -0.56 28.35 8.02
C PRO A 243 -0.89 28.78 6.59
N ALA A 244 -1.91 29.61 6.44
CA ALA A 244 -2.30 30.16 5.15
C ALA A 244 -1.12 30.89 4.47
N GLY A 245 -0.93 30.65 3.17
CA GLY A 245 0.18 31.18 2.39
C GLY A 245 1.44 30.31 2.39
N THR A 246 1.50 29.23 3.18
CA THR A 246 2.66 28.33 3.22
C THR A 246 2.75 27.50 1.94
N GLN A 247 3.92 27.48 1.31
CA GLN A 247 4.22 26.57 0.19
C GLN A 247 4.56 25.18 0.75
N VAL A 248 3.78 24.17 0.38
CA VAL A 248 3.95 22.79 0.83
C VAL A 248 4.17 21.88 -0.36
N THR A 249 5.25 21.10 -0.34
CA THR A 249 5.54 20.09 -1.36
C THR A 249 5.03 18.74 -0.90
N LEU A 250 4.15 18.14 -1.69
CA LEU A 250 3.45 16.88 -1.42
C LEU A 250 3.71 15.88 -2.54
N SER A 251 3.59 14.59 -2.23
CA SER A 251 3.31 13.62 -3.29
C SER A 251 1.93 13.91 -3.88
N ARG A 252 1.75 13.70 -5.19
CA ARG A 252 0.45 13.94 -5.84
C ARG A 252 -0.66 13.02 -5.38
N VAL A 253 -0.33 11.93 -4.72
CA VAL A 253 -1.27 11.17 -3.91
C VAL A 253 -0.72 11.20 -2.49
N SER A 254 -1.40 11.89 -1.60
CA SER A 254 -0.97 12.11 -0.21
C SER A 254 -2.05 11.64 0.76
N GLY A 255 -1.67 11.35 2.00
CA GLY A 255 -2.63 11.08 3.07
C GLY A 255 -3.12 12.37 3.71
N HIS A 256 -4.27 12.35 4.37
CA HIS A 256 -4.76 13.52 5.10
C HIS A 256 -3.73 14.05 6.13
N ARG A 257 -3.01 13.15 6.80
CA ARG A 257 -1.91 13.48 7.74
C ARG A 257 -0.75 14.28 7.14
N ASP A 258 -0.60 14.33 5.82
CA ASP A 258 0.43 15.13 5.16
C ASP A 258 0.07 16.62 5.14
N VAL A 259 -1.23 16.92 5.21
CA VAL A 259 -1.79 18.27 5.04
C VAL A 259 -2.46 18.82 6.31
N GLY A 260 -2.73 17.97 7.30
CA GLY A 260 -3.26 18.34 8.62
C GLY A 260 -2.69 17.46 9.74
N TYR A 261 -2.86 17.88 10.99
CA TYR A 261 -2.62 17.08 12.19
C TYR A 261 -3.82 16.15 12.42
N THR A 262 -3.69 14.94 11.91
CA THR A 262 -4.72 13.90 11.99
C THR A 262 -4.08 12.52 11.89
N ALA A 263 -4.73 11.50 12.46
CA ALA A 263 -4.36 10.11 12.22
C ALA A 263 -4.84 9.63 10.84
N CYS A 264 -5.80 10.30 10.22
CA CYS A 264 -6.34 9.96 8.90
C CYS A 264 -5.22 9.94 7.83
N PRO A 265 -5.13 8.93 6.93
CA PRO A 265 -6.10 7.87 6.63
C PRO A 265 -5.96 6.60 7.49
N GLY A 266 -5.22 6.65 8.60
CA GLY A 266 -4.83 5.49 9.39
C GLY A 266 -3.54 4.85 8.88
N LEU A 267 -2.69 4.35 9.78
CA LEU A 267 -1.36 3.83 9.44
C LEU A 267 -1.42 2.72 8.37
N ASN A 268 -2.35 1.76 8.50
CA ASN A 268 -2.44 0.64 7.57
C ASN A 268 -2.76 1.09 6.14
N LEU A 269 -3.59 2.14 5.97
CA LEU A 269 -3.92 2.69 4.65
C LEU A 269 -2.87 3.70 4.17
N TYR A 270 -2.26 4.45 5.09
CA TYR A 270 -1.17 5.37 4.76
C TYR A 270 0.04 4.64 4.18
N GLU A 271 0.35 3.44 4.68
CA GLU A 271 1.39 2.57 4.13
C GLU A 271 1.10 2.11 2.69
N GLN A 272 -0.16 2.14 2.23
CA GLN A 272 -0.55 1.78 0.86
C GLN A 272 -0.43 2.93 -0.16
N LEU A 273 -0.14 4.16 0.27
CA LEU A 273 -0.05 5.31 -0.65
C LEU A 273 0.95 5.11 -1.81
N PRO A 274 2.13 4.48 -1.63
CA PRO A 274 3.01 4.16 -2.75
C PRO A 274 2.36 3.20 -3.76
N ALA A 275 1.67 2.16 -3.30
CA ALA A 275 0.96 1.22 -4.18
C ALA A 275 -0.16 1.92 -4.95
N ILE A 276 -0.95 2.77 -4.29
CA ILE A 276 -2.00 3.57 -4.94
C ILE A 276 -1.43 4.46 -6.05
N ARG A 277 -0.25 5.08 -5.85
CA ARG A 277 0.43 5.89 -6.89
C ARG A 277 0.81 5.06 -8.11
N LEU A 278 1.32 3.84 -7.90
CA LEU A 278 1.69 2.93 -8.98
C LEU A 278 0.47 2.44 -9.77
N ILE A 279 -0.58 2.03 -9.07
CA ILE A 279 -1.84 1.61 -9.71
C ILE A 279 -2.45 2.78 -10.49
N ALA A 280 -2.43 3.99 -9.91
CA ALA A 280 -2.87 5.20 -10.59
C ALA A 280 -2.06 5.48 -11.86
N LYS A 281 -0.72 5.29 -11.82
CA LYS A 281 0.13 5.43 -13.00
C LYS A 281 -0.19 4.39 -14.05
N ALA A 282 -0.33 3.13 -13.65
CA ALA A 282 -0.67 2.03 -14.54
C ALA A 282 -2.01 2.30 -15.25
N ALA A 283 -3.02 2.78 -14.52
CA ALA A 283 -4.32 3.16 -15.04
C ALA A 283 -4.28 4.31 -16.06
N GLN A 284 -3.27 5.19 -16.00
CA GLN A 284 -3.03 6.22 -17.02
C GLN A 284 -2.36 5.65 -18.29
N THR A 285 -1.60 4.57 -18.16
CA THR A 285 -0.83 3.96 -19.26
C THR A 285 -1.57 2.86 -20.02
N THR A 286 -2.60 2.24 -19.45
CA THR A 286 -3.38 1.14 -20.06
C THR A 286 -4.36 1.59 -21.17
N GLY A 287 -4.01 2.62 -21.93
CA GLY A 287 -4.54 2.87 -23.27
C GLY A 287 -4.03 1.88 -24.33
N THR A 288 -3.26 0.87 -23.94
CA THR A 288 -2.69 -0.15 -24.85
C THR A 288 -2.61 -1.50 -24.13
N THR A 289 -3.09 -2.56 -24.78
CA THR A 289 -3.11 -3.99 -24.40
C THR A 289 -4.25 -4.48 -23.47
N THR A 290 -5.18 -5.15 -24.13
CA THR A 290 -6.32 -5.93 -23.65
C THR A 290 -5.83 -7.26 -23.06
N THR A 291 -6.17 -7.55 -21.80
CA THR A 291 -6.42 -8.91 -21.34
C THR A 291 -7.77 -8.94 -20.63
N THR A 292 -8.70 -9.68 -21.24
CA THR A 292 -10.07 -9.91 -20.79
C THR A 292 -10.12 -10.51 -19.37
N PRO A 293 -10.97 -10.02 -18.46
CA PRO A 293 -11.27 -10.73 -17.21
C PRO A 293 -12.14 -11.96 -17.49
N PRO A 294 -11.92 -13.13 -16.86
CA PRO A 294 -12.92 -14.17 -16.87
C PRO A 294 -14.08 -13.75 -15.95
N THR A 295 -15.30 -13.93 -16.44
CA THR A 295 -16.53 -13.85 -15.66
C THR A 295 -16.52 -14.98 -14.63
N THR A 296 -16.44 -14.66 -13.34
CA THR A 296 -16.84 -15.58 -12.27
C THR A 296 -17.67 -14.83 -11.24
N THR A 297 -18.83 -15.41 -10.97
CA THR A 297 -19.69 -15.15 -9.81
C THR A 297 -18.86 -14.94 -8.55
N GLN A 298 -19.12 -13.85 -7.83
CA GLN A 298 -18.47 -13.47 -6.58
C GLN A 298 -18.38 -14.66 -5.60
N PRO A 299 -17.17 -15.18 -5.30
CA PRO A 299 -16.96 -16.11 -4.20
C PRO A 299 -17.06 -15.36 -2.85
N PRO A 300 -17.25 -16.08 -1.73
CA PRO A 300 -17.18 -15.50 -0.38
C PRO A 300 -15.85 -14.76 -0.17
N PRO A 301 -15.75 -13.84 0.83
CA PRO A 301 -14.51 -13.14 1.14
C PRO A 301 -13.34 -14.14 1.20
N PRO A 302 -12.16 -13.80 0.63
CA PRO A 302 -11.05 -14.74 0.59
C PRO A 302 -10.81 -15.27 2.01
N PRO A 303 -10.70 -16.60 2.20
CA PRO A 303 -10.37 -17.15 3.50
C PRO A 303 -9.11 -16.44 4.02
N GLN A 304 -8.98 -16.33 5.35
CA GLN A 304 -7.85 -15.73 6.08
C GLN A 304 -6.45 -16.12 5.57
N TYR A 305 -6.36 -17.19 4.77
CA TYR A 305 -5.13 -17.77 4.22
C TYR A 305 -5.09 -17.80 2.68
N ALA A 306 -6.03 -17.15 1.98
CA ALA A 306 -6.11 -17.18 0.51
C ALA A 306 -4.74 -16.86 -0.13
N PRO A 307 -4.33 -17.58 -1.19
CA PRO A 307 -5.07 -18.59 -1.95
C PRO A 307 -5.20 -19.97 -1.27
N PHE A 308 -4.70 -20.13 -0.05
CA PHE A 308 -4.71 -21.40 0.67
C PHE A 308 -5.99 -21.62 1.48
N GLN A 309 -6.45 -22.86 1.55
CA GLN A 309 -7.63 -23.25 2.34
C GLN A 309 -7.32 -23.40 3.84
N THR A 310 -6.04 -23.61 4.20
CA THR A 310 -5.62 -23.82 5.60
C THR A 310 -4.33 -23.08 5.93
N ALA A 311 -4.14 -22.74 7.21
CA ALA A 311 -2.88 -22.20 7.71
C ALA A 311 -1.69 -23.14 7.46
N SER A 312 -1.89 -24.46 7.54
CA SER A 312 -0.84 -25.44 7.26
C SER A 312 -0.41 -25.45 5.79
N ALA A 313 -1.35 -25.27 4.86
CA ALA A 313 -1.05 -25.15 3.43
C ALA A 313 -0.28 -23.86 3.14
N LEU A 314 -0.69 -22.73 3.73
CA LEU A 314 0.04 -21.48 3.67
C LEU A 314 1.46 -21.64 4.21
N VAL A 315 1.63 -22.16 5.43
CA VAL A 315 2.94 -22.35 6.06
C VAL A 315 3.84 -23.21 5.19
N THR A 316 3.33 -24.34 4.70
CA THR A 316 4.08 -25.23 3.80
C THR A 316 4.51 -24.49 2.54
N GLN A 317 3.61 -23.73 1.92
CA GLN A 317 3.92 -23.02 0.70
C GLN A 317 4.93 -21.89 0.91
N GLN A 318 4.87 -21.13 2.01
CA GLN A 318 5.86 -20.08 2.24
C GLN A 318 7.25 -20.64 2.56
N TYR A 319 7.35 -21.81 3.19
CA TYR A 319 8.64 -22.50 3.34
C TYR A 319 9.21 -22.91 1.96
N ARG A 320 8.36 -23.39 1.05
CA ARG A 320 8.78 -23.74 -0.32
C ARG A 320 9.17 -22.51 -1.12
N ASP A 321 8.38 -21.45 -1.04
CA ASP A 321 8.63 -20.21 -1.78
C ASP A 321 9.87 -19.53 -1.21
N VAL A 322 9.85 -19.10 0.05
CA VAL A 322 10.86 -18.24 0.64
C VAL A 322 12.14 -18.99 1.00
N LEU A 323 12.04 -20.22 1.53
CA LEU A 323 13.21 -20.99 1.99
C LEU A 323 13.65 -22.10 1.04
N LYS A 324 12.89 -22.36 -0.04
CA LYS A 324 13.19 -23.41 -1.02
C LYS A 324 13.35 -24.80 -0.37
N ARG A 325 12.50 -25.12 0.60
CA ARG A 325 12.44 -26.44 1.25
C ARG A 325 11.07 -26.70 1.90
N GLU A 326 10.83 -27.94 2.31
CA GLU A 326 9.70 -28.26 3.19
C GLU A 326 9.93 -27.78 4.63
N PRO A 327 8.86 -27.41 5.37
CA PRO A 327 8.97 -27.17 6.81
C PRO A 327 9.24 -28.49 7.55
N ALA A 328 9.98 -28.41 8.66
CA ALA A 328 10.06 -29.53 9.59
C ALA A 328 8.69 -29.68 10.31
N SER A 329 8.36 -30.88 10.80
CA SER A 329 7.07 -31.12 11.46
C SER A 329 6.84 -30.21 12.68
N SER A 330 7.91 -29.88 13.42
CA SER A 330 7.88 -28.93 14.54
C SER A 330 7.54 -27.51 14.10
N ASP A 331 8.16 -27.05 13.01
CA ASP A 331 7.94 -25.72 12.43
C ASP A 331 6.51 -25.60 11.89
N LEU A 332 6.06 -26.63 11.15
CA LEU A 332 4.70 -26.67 10.61
C LEU A 332 3.67 -26.59 11.72
N THR A 333 3.87 -27.35 12.81
CA THR A 333 2.99 -27.30 14.00
C THR A 333 3.01 -25.92 14.65
N TYR A 334 4.20 -25.36 14.87
CA TYR A 334 4.39 -24.07 15.55
C TYR A 334 3.72 -22.92 14.77
N TRP A 335 3.94 -22.84 13.46
CA TRP A 335 3.45 -21.75 12.64
C TRP A 335 1.97 -21.89 12.29
N THR A 336 1.48 -23.12 12.06
CA THR A 336 0.04 -23.36 11.81
C THR A 336 -0.83 -22.86 12.96
N ALA A 337 -0.35 -22.94 14.21
CA ALA A 337 -1.08 -22.43 15.37
C ALA A 337 -1.11 -20.89 15.48
N ARG A 338 -0.22 -20.18 14.77
CA ARG A 338 0.01 -18.73 14.92
C ARG A 338 -0.43 -17.91 13.72
N VAL A 339 -0.22 -18.43 12.50
CA VAL A 339 -0.64 -17.75 11.28
C VAL A 339 -2.16 -17.71 11.23
N GLY A 340 -2.70 -16.52 10.99
CA GLY A 340 -4.12 -16.21 11.11
C GLY A 340 -4.53 -15.76 12.50
N SER A 341 -4.04 -16.39 13.56
CA SER A 341 -4.45 -16.05 14.92
C SER A 341 -3.72 -14.82 15.48
N SER A 342 -2.40 -14.92 15.62
CA SER A 342 -1.52 -13.92 16.23
C SER A 342 -0.55 -13.31 15.22
N TRP A 343 -0.42 -13.93 14.05
CA TRP A 343 0.44 -13.51 12.96
C TRP A 343 -0.37 -13.37 11.68
N THR A 344 -0.22 -12.25 10.98
CA THR A 344 -0.72 -12.14 9.61
C THR A 344 0.16 -12.98 8.66
N PRO A 345 -0.36 -13.44 7.51
CA PRO A 345 0.45 -14.04 6.46
C PRO A 345 1.68 -13.18 6.09
N GLY A 346 1.50 -11.89 5.86
CA GLY A 346 2.59 -10.97 5.55
C GLY A 346 3.68 -10.92 6.62
N LYS A 347 3.31 -10.86 7.92
CA LYS A 347 4.28 -10.93 9.02
C LYS A 347 5.06 -12.24 9.02
N PHE A 348 4.38 -13.36 8.74
CA PHE A 348 5.03 -14.67 8.69
C PHE A 348 5.97 -14.80 7.48
N VAL A 349 5.56 -14.35 6.30
CA VAL A 349 6.43 -14.30 5.10
C VAL A 349 7.64 -13.42 5.35
N ALA A 350 7.45 -12.25 5.95
CA ALA A 350 8.54 -11.36 6.33
C ALA A 350 9.48 -12.00 7.35
N HIS A 351 8.96 -12.75 8.32
CA HIS A 351 9.78 -13.50 9.27
C HIS A 351 10.67 -14.54 8.58
N LEU A 352 10.13 -15.31 7.64
CA LEU A 352 10.93 -16.26 6.86
C LEU A 352 11.96 -15.52 6.00
N THR A 353 11.55 -14.42 5.37
CA THR A 353 12.41 -13.63 4.48
C THR A 353 13.57 -13.00 5.24
N ASP A 354 13.34 -12.46 6.44
CA ASP A 354 14.40 -11.86 7.28
C ASP A 354 15.30 -12.89 8.00
N SER A 355 15.03 -14.19 7.85
CA SER A 355 15.76 -15.22 8.59
C SER A 355 17.20 -15.39 8.09
N ASN A 356 18.09 -15.81 8.99
CA ASN A 356 19.46 -16.22 8.63
C ASN A 356 19.47 -17.35 7.58
N GLU A 357 18.44 -18.18 7.58
CA GLU A 357 18.31 -19.26 6.61
C GLU A 357 18.00 -18.71 5.20
N ALA A 358 17.06 -17.76 5.07
CA ALA A 358 16.82 -17.08 3.80
C ALA A 358 18.06 -16.31 3.35
N ASP A 359 18.81 -15.71 4.28
CA ASP A 359 20.05 -15.02 3.97
C ASP A 359 21.10 -15.94 3.33
N ASP A 360 21.37 -17.10 3.94
CA ASP A 360 22.32 -18.07 3.39
C ASP A 360 21.80 -18.71 2.10
N ARG A 361 20.55 -19.18 2.08
CA ARG A 361 20.02 -19.98 0.97
C ARG A 361 19.74 -19.16 -0.27
N VAL A 362 19.08 -18.01 -0.08
CA VAL A 362 18.46 -17.23 -1.15
C VAL A 362 19.20 -15.93 -1.41
N HIS A 363 19.34 -15.08 -0.40
CA HIS A 363 19.92 -13.74 -0.59
C HIS A 363 21.40 -13.78 -1.00
N ALA A 364 22.15 -14.78 -0.54
CA ALA A 364 23.54 -14.98 -0.94
C ALA A 364 23.72 -15.08 -2.46
N VAL A 365 22.77 -15.69 -3.19
CA VAL A 365 22.80 -15.77 -4.66
C VAL A 365 22.50 -14.41 -5.29
N THR A 366 21.48 -13.69 -4.79
CA THR A 366 21.19 -12.32 -5.23
C THR A 366 22.40 -11.40 -5.04
N ARG A 367 23.09 -11.50 -3.89
CA ARG A 367 24.33 -10.75 -3.62
C ARG A 367 25.46 -11.11 -4.57
N LEU A 368 25.61 -12.37 -4.97
CA LEU A 368 26.59 -12.76 -5.98
C LEU A 368 26.31 -12.11 -7.34
N TYR A 369 25.05 -12.10 -7.80
CA TYR A 369 24.68 -11.40 -9.05
C TYR A 369 25.03 -9.91 -8.98
N ARG A 370 24.64 -9.23 -7.90
CA ARG A 370 24.93 -7.80 -7.74
C ARG A 370 26.45 -7.54 -7.68
N ALA A 371 27.22 -8.38 -6.98
CA ALA A 371 28.67 -8.19 -6.87
C ALA A 371 29.40 -8.40 -8.22
N TYR A 372 29.02 -9.41 -8.99
CA TYR A 372 29.69 -9.75 -10.25
C TYR A 372 29.22 -8.91 -11.44
N PHE A 373 27.92 -8.69 -11.52
CA PHE A 373 27.24 -8.24 -12.72
C PHE A 373 26.54 -6.88 -12.56
N LEU A 374 26.53 -6.32 -11.32
CA LEU A 374 25.92 -5.03 -11.02
C LEU A 374 24.42 -4.97 -11.37
N ARG A 375 23.76 -6.12 -11.32
CA ARG A 375 22.32 -6.27 -11.60
C ARG A 375 21.73 -7.37 -10.73
N ASN A 376 20.40 -7.33 -10.58
CA ASN A 376 19.64 -8.45 -10.03
C ASN A 376 19.67 -9.64 -11.00
N PRO A 377 19.52 -10.88 -10.50
CA PRO A 377 19.27 -12.01 -11.38
C PRO A 377 17.97 -11.81 -12.15
N ASP A 378 17.92 -12.34 -13.37
CA ASP A 378 16.65 -12.64 -14.02
C ASP A 378 16.07 -13.96 -13.46
N HIS A 379 14.78 -14.19 -13.70
CA HIS A 379 14.07 -15.34 -13.13
C HIS A 379 14.71 -16.69 -13.48
N GLY A 380 15.15 -16.85 -14.74
CA GLY A 380 15.78 -18.08 -15.20
C GLY A 380 17.12 -18.33 -14.51
N GLY A 381 17.94 -17.29 -14.40
CA GLY A 381 19.21 -17.31 -13.69
C GLY A 381 19.04 -17.57 -12.19
N PHE A 382 18.07 -16.91 -11.53
CA PHE A 382 17.77 -17.14 -10.12
C PHE A 382 17.35 -18.60 -9.88
N THR A 383 16.37 -19.08 -10.64
CA THR A 383 15.85 -20.46 -10.55
C THR A 383 16.94 -21.50 -10.77
N TYR A 384 17.79 -21.32 -11.78
CA TYR A 384 18.92 -22.20 -12.04
C TYR A 384 19.81 -22.37 -10.80
N TRP A 385 20.19 -21.28 -10.14
CA TRP A 385 21.08 -21.34 -8.99
C TRP A 385 20.37 -21.83 -7.72
N MET A 386 19.08 -21.52 -7.53
CA MET A 386 18.29 -22.08 -6.43
C MET A 386 18.22 -23.62 -6.52
N ASN A 387 18.01 -24.17 -7.72
CA ASN A 387 18.01 -25.61 -7.93
C ASN A 387 19.37 -26.24 -7.59
N ARG A 388 20.47 -25.61 -8.04
CA ARG A 388 21.84 -26.06 -7.70
C ARG A 388 22.15 -25.96 -6.21
N ARG A 389 21.64 -24.94 -5.51
CA ARG A 389 21.74 -24.85 -4.04
C ARG A 389 20.98 -26.01 -3.37
N GLY A 390 19.81 -26.37 -3.89
CA GLY A 390 19.04 -27.55 -3.47
C GLY A 390 19.81 -28.87 -3.65
N GLU A 391 20.65 -28.97 -4.68
CA GLU A 391 21.58 -30.10 -4.92
C GLU A 391 22.85 -30.07 -4.03
N GLY A 392 22.96 -29.12 -3.11
CA GLY A 392 24.10 -29.00 -2.18
C GLY A 392 25.26 -28.15 -2.71
N ARG A 393 25.12 -27.41 -3.81
CA ARG A 393 26.17 -26.48 -4.23
C ARG A 393 26.37 -25.36 -3.21
N THR A 394 27.64 -25.06 -2.93
CA THR A 394 28.02 -23.95 -2.04
C THR A 394 28.08 -22.63 -2.79
N ILE A 395 27.92 -21.52 -2.08
CA ILE A 395 28.11 -20.16 -2.62
C ILE A 395 29.50 -19.99 -3.24
N ALA A 396 30.53 -20.61 -2.66
CA ALA A 396 31.89 -20.60 -3.23
C ALA A 396 31.95 -21.29 -4.61
N SER A 397 31.26 -22.42 -4.78
CA SER A 397 31.18 -23.13 -6.07
C SER A 397 30.44 -22.30 -7.13
N ILE A 398 29.33 -21.67 -6.75
CA ILE A 398 28.57 -20.77 -7.63
C ILE A 398 29.42 -19.56 -8.05
N SER A 399 30.09 -18.94 -7.08
CA SER A 399 31.00 -17.81 -7.31
C SER A 399 32.14 -18.16 -8.27
N HIS A 400 32.66 -19.40 -8.20
CA HIS A 400 33.64 -19.90 -9.16
C HIS A 400 33.06 -19.96 -10.59
N SER A 401 31.84 -20.47 -10.76
CA SER A 401 31.17 -20.46 -12.07
C SER A 401 30.92 -19.05 -12.62
N PHE A 402 30.63 -18.07 -11.76
CA PHE A 402 30.46 -16.67 -12.20
C PHE A 402 31.79 -16.07 -12.67
N ALA A 403 32.90 -16.43 -12.00
CA ALA A 403 34.24 -15.96 -12.35
C ALA A 403 34.74 -16.49 -13.70
N THR A 404 34.14 -17.57 -14.22
CA THR A 404 34.44 -18.09 -15.56
C THR A 404 33.49 -17.56 -16.64
N SER A 405 32.50 -16.74 -16.28
CA SER A 405 31.55 -16.18 -17.24
C SER A 405 32.20 -15.12 -18.13
N SER A 406 31.75 -15.03 -19.38
CA SER A 406 32.17 -13.99 -20.32
C SER A 406 31.94 -12.58 -19.76
N GLU A 407 30.87 -12.38 -19.00
CA GLU A 407 30.57 -11.09 -18.38
C GLU A 407 31.62 -10.69 -17.34
N PHE A 408 32.06 -11.64 -16.49
CA PHE A 408 33.13 -11.40 -15.53
C PHE A 408 34.48 -11.18 -16.23
N VAL A 409 34.82 -12.01 -17.22
CA VAL A 409 36.07 -11.89 -17.97
C VAL A 409 36.16 -10.54 -18.67
N ASN A 410 35.07 -10.06 -19.28
CA ASN A 410 35.03 -8.75 -19.93
C ASN A 410 35.21 -7.59 -18.95
N ARG A 411 34.69 -7.70 -17.72
CA ARG A 411 34.73 -6.64 -16.71
C ARG A 411 36.01 -6.61 -15.89
N TYR A 412 36.53 -7.79 -15.57
CA TYR A 412 37.59 -7.97 -14.58
C TYR A 412 38.82 -8.72 -15.12
N GLY A 413 38.70 -9.46 -16.23
CA GLY A 413 39.70 -10.42 -16.67
C GLY A 413 41.08 -9.84 -16.98
N SER A 414 41.12 -8.65 -17.59
CA SER A 414 42.38 -7.96 -17.97
C SER A 414 43.03 -7.16 -16.84
N LEU A 415 42.34 -6.98 -15.71
CA LEU A 415 42.85 -6.17 -14.60
C LEU A 415 44.03 -6.86 -13.91
N SER A 416 45.01 -6.09 -13.44
CA SER A 416 46.00 -6.57 -12.47
C SER A 416 45.32 -6.94 -11.15
N ASN A 417 46.00 -7.67 -10.26
CA ASN A 417 45.40 -8.02 -8.96
C ASN A 417 45.04 -6.79 -8.12
N SER A 418 45.88 -5.77 -8.08
CA SER A 418 45.58 -4.52 -7.36
C SER A 418 44.43 -3.75 -7.99
N ALA A 419 44.39 -3.63 -9.32
CA ALA A 419 43.30 -2.95 -10.02
C ALA A 419 41.97 -3.71 -9.90
N PHE A 420 42.03 -5.05 -9.89
CA PHE A 420 40.87 -5.91 -9.63
C PHE A 420 40.32 -5.66 -8.22
N VAL A 421 41.16 -5.73 -7.19
CA VAL A 421 40.73 -5.52 -5.80
C VAL A 421 40.11 -4.13 -5.64
N ASP A 422 40.77 -3.09 -6.10
CA ASP A 422 40.27 -1.72 -6.02
C ASP A 422 38.93 -1.54 -6.77
N ARG A 423 38.76 -2.19 -7.94
CA ARG A 423 37.48 -2.21 -8.65
C ARG A 423 36.38 -2.94 -7.84
N VAL A 424 36.71 -4.06 -7.20
CA VAL A 424 35.75 -4.81 -6.36
C VAL A 424 35.29 -3.97 -5.18
N TYR A 425 36.20 -3.25 -4.50
CA TYR A 425 35.82 -2.32 -3.43
C TYR A 425 34.81 -1.27 -3.90
N ARG A 426 35.04 -0.64 -5.06
CA ARG A 426 34.11 0.37 -5.60
C ARG A 426 32.77 -0.23 -6.02
N ASN A 427 32.80 -1.37 -6.71
CA ASN A 427 31.60 -1.98 -7.27
C ASN A 427 30.72 -2.65 -6.21
N VAL A 428 31.34 -3.24 -5.18
CA VAL A 428 30.63 -4.02 -4.16
C VAL A 428 30.42 -3.20 -2.90
N LEU A 429 31.44 -2.49 -2.41
CA LEU A 429 31.35 -1.76 -1.15
C LEU A 429 31.09 -0.27 -1.33
N ASP A 430 31.01 0.22 -2.58
CA ASP A 430 30.77 1.64 -2.90
C ASP A 430 31.75 2.60 -2.21
N ARG A 431 33.02 2.16 -2.13
CA ARG A 431 34.13 2.96 -1.58
C ARG A 431 35.46 2.50 -2.16
N PRO A 432 36.50 3.35 -2.16
CA PRO A 432 37.86 2.89 -2.50
C PRO A 432 38.39 1.88 -1.46
N ALA A 433 39.33 1.04 -1.90
CA ALA A 433 40.07 0.18 -0.99
C ALA A 433 40.95 1.03 -0.06
N ASP A 434 40.92 0.77 1.25
CA ASP A 434 41.95 1.28 2.14
C ASP A 434 43.27 0.53 1.92
N SER A 435 44.38 1.12 2.39
CA SER A 435 45.72 0.56 2.15
C SER A 435 45.89 -0.85 2.72
N GLY A 436 45.26 -1.15 3.86
CA GLY A 436 45.33 -2.46 4.51
C GLY A 436 44.54 -3.52 3.75
N GLY A 437 43.30 -3.21 3.40
CA GLY A 437 42.42 -4.07 2.61
C GLY A 437 42.99 -4.37 1.22
N LEU A 438 43.53 -3.35 0.53
CA LEU A 438 44.17 -3.52 -0.77
C LEU A 438 45.38 -4.46 -0.69
N ALA A 439 46.25 -4.26 0.31
CA ALA A 439 47.43 -5.11 0.53
C ALA A 439 47.03 -6.56 0.85
N TYR A 440 46.05 -6.75 1.75
CA TYR A 440 45.56 -8.07 2.15
C TYR A 440 45.03 -8.86 0.95
N TRP A 441 44.07 -8.32 0.20
CA TRP A 441 43.46 -9.04 -0.91
C TRP A 441 44.41 -9.24 -2.09
N THR A 442 45.28 -8.27 -2.38
CA THR A 442 46.30 -8.42 -3.42
C THR A 442 47.30 -9.52 -3.06
N GLY A 443 47.72 -9.60 -1.79
CA GLY A 443 48.58 -10.67 -1.29
C GLY A 443 47.92 -12.05 -1.39
N ARG A 444 46.63 -12.17 -1.07
CA ARG A 444 45.85 -13.42 -1.23
C ARG A 444 45.80 -13.87 -2.69
N LEU A 445 45.55 -12.95 -3.63
CA LEU A 445 45.55 -13.25 -5.06
C LEU A 445 46.95 -13.67 -5.56
N ALA A 446 48.01 -13.02 -5.07
CA ALA A 446 49.39 -13.40 -5.38
C ALA A 446 49.76 -14.80 -4.84
N ALA A 447 49.18 -15.19 -3.70
CA ALA A 447 49.31 -16.52 -3.12
C ALA A 447 48.43 -17.59 -3.79
N GLY A 448 47.77 -17.27 -4.92
CA GLY A 448 46.99 -18.23 -5.71
C GLY A 448 45.52 -18.37 -5.33
N VAL A 449 44.99 -17.52 -4.43
CA VAL A 449 43.54 -17.49 -4.18
C VAL A 449 42.80 -17.07 -5.46
N PRO A 450 41.82 -17.84 -5.94
CA PRO A 450 41.08 -17.48 -7.13
C PRO A 450 40.27 -16.19 -6.93
N ARG A 451 40.17 -15.34 -7.97
CA ARG A 451 39.32 -14.14 -7.94
C ARG A 451 37.87 -14.44 -7.54
N GLY A 452 37.35 -15.61 -7.92
CA GLY A 452 36.01 -16.02 -7.53
C GLY A 452 35.83 -16.24 -6.02
N GLN A 453 36.88 -16.66 -5.31
CA GLN A 453 36.85 -16.78 -3.85
C GLN A 453 36.93 -15.41 -3.17
N VAL A 454 37.68 -14.47 -3.76
CA VAL A 454 37.70 -13.07 -3.31
C VAL A 454 36.30 -12.47 -3.46
N MET A 455 35.67 -12.59 -4.63
CA MET A 455 34.30 -12.08 -4.84
C MET A 455 33.26 -12.69 -3.90
N ALA A 456 33.35 -14.00 -3.62
CA ALA A 456 32.49 -14.64 -2.63
C ALA A 456 32.68 -14.03 -1.24
N SER A 457 33.92 -13.72 -0.87
CA SER A 457 34.23 -13.13 0.44
C SER A 457 33.67 -11.71 0.56
N PHE A 458 33.76 -10.89 -0.50
CA PHE A 458 33.16 -9.56 -0.52
C PHE A 458 31.63 -9.63 -0.50
N SER A 459 31.03 -10.51 -1.31
CA SER A 459 29.57 -10.62 -1.44
C SER A 459 28.89 -11.15 -0.17
N GLN A 460 29.62 -11.86 0.68
CA GLN A 460 29.13 -12.37 1.98
C GLN A 460 29.73 -11.62 3.17
N SER A 461 30.41 -10.50 2.96
CA SER A 461 30.88 -9.65 4.05
C SER A 461 29.71 -9.00 4.78
N SER A 462 29.83 -8.79 6.10
CA SER A 462 28.79 -8.11 6.89
C SER A 462 28.44 -6.72 6.33
N GLU A 463 29.44 -6.00 5.80
CA GLU A 463 29.25 -4.69 5.16
C GLU A 463 28.32 -4.80 3.94
N TYR A 464 28.57 -5.76 3.05
CA TYR A 464 27.77 -5.92 1.85
C TYR A 464 26.39 -6.53 2.11
N ILE A 465 26.29 -7.45 3.07
CA ILE A 465 24.99 -7.97 3.55
C ILE A 465 24.13 -6.80 4.05
N GLY A 466 24.68 -5.91 4.89
CA GLY A 466 23.98 -4.72 5.37
C GLY A 466 23.54 -3.79 4.22
N LYS A 467 24.44 -3.49 3.27
CA LYS A 467 24.16 -2.61 2.12
C LYS A 467 23.07 -3.16 1.20
N THR A 468 23.00 -4.48 1.03
CA THR A 468 22.10 -5.12 0.07
C THR A 468 20.87 -5.75 0.71
N ARG A 469 20.70 -5.61 2.03
CA ARG A 469 19.64 -6.25 2.83
C ARG A 469 18.25 -6.01 2.23
N ASN A 470 17.86 -4.75 2.09
CA ASN A 470 16.54 -4.36 1.62
C ASN A 470 16.29 -4.78 0.17
N GLY A 471 17.23 -4.52 -0.74
CA GLY A 471 17.10 -4.98 -2.12
C GLY A 471 17.04 -6.51 -2.25
N SER A 472 17.74 -7.24 -1.37
CA SER A 472 17.68 -8.71 -1.35
C SER A 472 16.31 -9.21 -0.91
N TYR A 473 15.65 -8.53 0.03
CA TYR A 473 14.26 -8.84 0.38
C TYR A 473 13.31 -8.64 -0.79
N VAL A 474 13.41 -7.53 -1.50
CA VAL A 474 12.54 -7.25 -2.65
C VAL A 474 12.72 -8.31 -3.74
N VAL A 475 13.97 -8.63 -4.09
CA VAL A 475 14.26 -9.70 -5.06
C VAL A 475 13.73 -11.04 -4.55
N SER A 476 13.93 -11.36 -3.27
CA SER A 476 13.49 -12.62 -2.67
C SER A 476 11.97 -12.77 -2.76
N LEU A 477 11.20 -11.75 -2.36
CA LEU A 477 9.74 -11.76 -2.43
C LEU A 477 9.26 -11.96 -3.87
N TYR A 478 9.77 -11.19 -4.82
CA TYR A 478 9.32 -11.28 -6.22
C TYR A 478 9.72 -12.59 -6.89
N GLU A 479 10.99 -13.01 -6.78
CA GLU A 479 11.46 -14.24 -7.43
C GLU A 479 10.89 -15.50 -6.78
N SER A 480 10.65 -15.46 -5.47
CA SER A 480 10.19 -16.62 -4.73
C SER A 480 8.68 -16.76 -4.67
N MET A 481 7.96 -15.64 -4.60
CA MET A 481 6.52 -15.62 -4.50
C MET A 481 5.84 -15.35 -5.83
N LEU A 482 6.38 -14.47 -6.68
CA LEU A 482 5.76 -14.15 -7.98
C LEU A 482 6.42 -14.87 -9.16
N LEU A 483 7.51 -15.60 -8.91
CA LEU A 483 8.29 -16.31 -9.94
C LEU A 483 8.73 -15.38 -11.08
N LYS A 484 9.13 -14.15 -10.72
CA LYS A 484 9.69 -13.17 -11.65
C LYS A 484 10.65 -12.22 -10.95
N ALA A 485 11.54 -11.61 -11.73
CA ALA A 485 12.36 -10.51 -11.24
C ALA A 485 11.49 -9.28 -10.96
N PRO A 486 11.79 -8.50 -9.90
CA PRO A 486 11.11 -7.24 -9.68
C PRO A 486 11.43 -6.25 -10.82
N PRO A 487 10.43 -5.53 -11.37
CA PRO A 487 10.68 -4.39 -12.24
C PRO A 487 11.65 -3.38 -11.59
N ALA A 488 12.48 -2.70 -12.39
CA ALA A 488 13.56 -1.86 -11.86
C ALA A 488 13.07 -0.67 -11.01
N ASP A 489 11.94 -0.08 -11.40
CA ASP A 489 11.24 0.98 -10.68
C ASP A 489 10.66 0.47 -9.36
N VAL A 490 9.98 -0.68 -9.38
CA VAL A 490 9.46 -1.37 -8.20
C VAL A 490 10.57 -1.72 -7.21
N TYR A 491 11.66 -2.28 -7.72
CA TYR A 491 12.84 -2.61 -6.94
C TYR A 491 13.43 -1.37 -6.25
N THR A 492 13.63 -0.28 -7.00
CA THR A 492 14.20 0.97 -6.49
C THR A 492 13.31 1.59 -5.43
N LEU A 493 11.99 1.60 -5.67
CA LEU A 493 11.00 2.13 -4.75
C LEU A 493 11.03 1.39 -3.41
N PHE A 494 10.92 0.07 -3.43
CA PHE A 494 10.82 -0.71 -2.20
C PHE A 494 12.16 -0.81 -1.45
N GLU A 495 13.29 -0.86 -2.14
CA GLU A 495 14.61 -0.78 -1.49
C GLU A 495 14.75 0.55 -0.72
N ALA A 496 14.32 1.67 -1.32
CA ALA A 496 14.34 2.98 -0.69
C ALA A 496 13.34 3.10 0.47
N ALA A 497 12.12 2.60 0.30
CA ALA A 497 11.07 2.63 1.31
C ALA A 497 11.45 1.80 2.57
N LEU A 498 12.07 0.64 2.38
CA LEU A 498 12.61 -0.15 3.48
C LEU A 498 13.81 0.53 4.14
N ALA A 499 14.61 1.29 3.37
CA ALA A 499 15.80 1.97 3.90
C ALA A 499 15.46 3.20 4.73
N ASN A 500 14.44 3.96 4.34
CA ASN A 500 13.99 5.15 5.06
C ASN A 500 12.90 4.86 6.11
N GLY A 501 12.41 3.62 6.18
CA GLY A 501 11.38 3.18 7.13
C GLY A 501 9.96 3.61 6.78
N SER A 502 9.70 4.06 5.53
CA SER A 502 8.35 4.42 5.09
C SER A 502 7.46 3.20 4.82
N THR A 503 8.04 2.00 4.80
CA THR A 503 7.34 0.71 4.77
C THR A 503 8.06 -0.30 5.67
N THR A 504 7.43 -1.44 5.92
CA THR A 504 8.05 -2.57 6.62
C THR A 504 8.10 -3.80 5.72
N LEU A 505 9.05 -4.70 5.96
CA LEU A 505 9.10 -5.98 5.24
C LEU A 505 7.79 -6.77 5.40
N GLY A 506 7.12 -6.66 6.54
CA GLY A 506 5.80 -7.26 6.79
C GLY A 506 4.71 -6.73 5.88
N ALA A 507 4.69 -5.42 5.63
CA ALA A 507 3.74 -4.77 4.73
C ALA A 507 4.00 -5.19 3.28
N GLU A 508 5.26 -5.17 2.83
CA GLU A 508 5.63 -5.60 1.47
C GLU A 508 5.34 -7.07 1.21
N ALA A 509 5.69 -7.92 2.17
CA ALA A 509 5.39 -9.34 2.10
C ALA A 509 3.88 -9.61 2.10
N GLY A 510 3.11 -8.82 2.86
CA GLY A 510 1.65 -8.85 2.84
C GLY A 510 1.09 -8.45 1.47
N TYR A 511 1.55 -7.34 0.90
CA TYR A 511 1.14 -6.88 -0.43
C TYR A 511 1.40 -7.94 -1.51
N VAL A 512 2.59 -8.54 -1.52
CA VAL A 512 2.93 -9.61 -2.48
C VAL A 512 2.07 -10.85 -2.23
N PHE A 513 1.89 -11.27 -0.98
CA PHE A 513 1.07 -12.43 -0.62
C PHE A 513 -0.40 -12.27 -1.02
N GLU A 514 -0.96 -11.08 -0.82
CA GLU A 514 -2.38 -10.77 -1.08
C GLU A 514 -2.64 -10.39 -2.54
N SER A 515 -1.61 -10.37 -3.39
CA SER A 515 -1.73 -10.00 -4.80
C SER A 515 -2.42 -11.09 -5.63
N ASP A 516 -3.23 -10.66 -6.61
CA ASP A 516 -3.84 -11.56 -7.61
C ASP A 516 -2.79 -12.38 -8.35
N GLU A 517 -1.59 -11.81 -8.56
CA GLU A 517 -0.49 -12.49 -9.22
C GLU A 517 0.06 -13.66 -8.40
N TYR A 518 0.16 -13.50 -7.08
CA TYR A 518 0.51 -14.60 -6.19
C TYR A 518 -0.61 -15.65 -6.15
N ALA A 519 -1.87 -15.21 -6.05
CA ALA A 519 -3.03 -16.10 -6.05
C ALA A 519 -3.13 -16.95 -7.34
N ALA A 520 -2.87 -16.34 -8.50
CA ALA A 520 -2.91 -17.00 -9.81
C ALA A 520 -1.93 -18.18 -9.97
N ARG A 521 -0.93 -18.30 -9.09
CA ARG A 521 -0.05 -19.48 -9.05
C ARG A 521 -0.76 -20.76 -8.60
N PHE A 522 -1.91 -20.64 -7.94
CA PHE A 522 -2.56 -21.76 -7.23
C PHE A 522 -3.97 -22.09 -7.72
N GLY A 523 -4.47 -21.41 -8.75
CA GLY A 523 -5.78 -21.68 -9.37
C GLY A 523 -6.73 -20.51 -9.22
#